data_AF-A0A944J1Q6-F1
#
_entry.id   AF-A0A944J1Q6-F1
#
_cell.length_a   1.000
_cell.length_b   1.000
_cell.length_c   1.000
_cell.angle_alpha   90.00
_cell.angle_beta   90.00
_cell.angle_gamma   90.00
#
_symmetry.space_group_name_H-M   'P 1'
#
loop_
_entity.id
_entity.type
_entity.pdbx_description
1 polymer ?
#
loop_
_entity_poly.entity_id
_entity_poly.type
_entity_poly.pdbx_seq_one_letter_code
_entity_poly.pdbx_strand_id
1 'polypeptide(L)' 'MSSAPATKPATTDCEIVSNAGNCYSAGQFCRKADLGRSTHAGNGRIIYCRLDGSQPRWQY' A
#
# COMPACT_ATOMS: atom_id res chain seq x y z
N MET A 1 -24.60 -21.75 -1.90
CA MET A 1 -24.31 -20.49 -1.17
C MET A 1 -23.16 -19.81 -1.90
N SER A 2 -23.50 -18.86 -2.77
CA SER A 2 -22.54 -18.15 -3.63
C SER A 2 -21.73 -17.16 -2.81
N SER A 3 -20.44 -17.43 -2.63
CA SER A 3 -19.51 -16.43 -2.09
C SER A 3 -19.23 -15.41 -3.19
N ALA A 4 -19.38 -14.14 -2.82
CA ALA A 4 -19.32 -12.95 -3.67
C ALA A 4 -18.14 -12.97 -4.67
N PRO A 5 -18.26 -12.30 -5.83
CA PRO A 5 -17.09 -12.09 -6.66
C PRO A 5 -16.08 -11.36 -5.80
N ALA A 6 -14.90 -11.95 -5.58
CA ALA A 6 -13.75 -11.16 -5.18
C ALA A 6 -13.45 -10.26 -6.37
N THR A 7 -14.18 -9.15 -6.46
CA THR A 7 -13.90 -8.05 -7.35
C THR A 7 -12.44 -7.78 -7.17
N LYS A 8 -11.62 -8.19 -8.16
CA LYS A 8 -10.23 -7.74 -8.31
C LYS A 8 -10.25 -6.28 -7.88
N PRO A 9 -9.60 -5.88 -6.78
CA PRO A 9 -9.75 -4.52 -6.29
C PRO A 9 -9.46 -3.63 -7.48
N ALA A 10 -10.44 -2.76 -7.76
CA ALA A 10 -10.44 -1.87 -8.91
C ALA A 10 -9.03 -1.33 -9.11
N THR A 11 -8.59 -1.30 -10.35
CA THR A 11 -7.28 -0.85 -10.87
C THR A 11 -6.96 0.60 -10.48
N THR A 12 -6.90 0.87 -9.18
CA THR A 12 -5.96 1.78 -8.54
C THR A 12 -4.81 0.84 -8.19
N ASP A 13 -3.72 0.94 -8.93
CA ASP A 13 -2.63 -0.05 -9.01
C ASP A 13 -1.78 -0.13 -7.71
N CYS A 14 -2.43 -0.38 -6.59
CA CYS A 14 -1.80 -0.54 -5.29
C CYS A 14 -1.11 -1.92 -5.27
N GLU A 15 0.04 -2.03 -5.94
CA GLU A 15 0.87 -3.24 -6.00
C GLU A 15 1.18 -3.77 -4.59
N ILE A 16 1.29 -2.87 -3.62
CA ILE A 16 1.55 -3.19 -2.22
C ILE A 16 0.34 -2.77 -1.38
N VAL A 17 -0.25 -3.74 -0.69
CA VAL A 17 -1.39 -3.55 0.21
C VAL A 17 -1.02 -3.89 1.65
N SER A 18 -1.74 -3.28 2.58
CA SER A 18 -1.66 -3.62 4.00
C SER A 18 -2.07 -5.07 4.27
N ASN A 19 -1.76 -5.59 5.46
CA ASN A 19 -2.11 -6.97 5.80
C ASN A 19 -3.63 -7.22 5.84
N ALA A 20 -4.42 -6.15 5.94
CA ALA A 20 -5.86 -6.16 5.85
C ALA A 20 -6.39 -6.08 4.40
N GLY A 21 -5.51 -6.01 3.40
CA GLY A 21 -5.90 -5.87 1.98
C GLY A 21 -6.24 -4.45 1.54
N ASN A 22 -5.99 -3.44 2.39
CA ASN A 22 -6.24 -2.03 2.03
C ASN A 22 -5.01 -1.39 1.38
N CYS A 23 -5.21 -0.53 0.39
CA CYS A 23 -4.15 0.31 -0.19
C CYS A 23 -3.45 1.14 0.88
N TYR A 24 -2.15 1.35 0.70
CA TYR A 24 -1.39 2.29 1.52
C TYR A 24 -1.65 3.75 1.10
N SER A 25 -1.26 4.68 1.98
CA SER A 25 -1.33 6.12 1.74
C SER A 25 -0.09 6.78 2.31
N ALA A 26 0.31 7.95 1.77
CA ALA A 26 1.41 8.71 2.36
C ALA A 26 1.13 9.02 3.84
N GLY A 27 2.16 8.92 4.68
CA GLY A 27 2.10 9.01 6.14
C GLY A 27 1.80 7.68 6.85
N GLN A 28 1.34 6.65 6.13
CA GLN A 28 1.14 5.32 6.71
C GLN A 28 2.47 4.61 6.96
N PHE A 29 2.51 3.75 7.97
CA PHE A 29 3.66 2.89 8.19
C PHE A 29 3.72 1.81 7.11
N CYS A 30 4.87 1.68 6.47
CA CYS A 30 5.12 0.59 5.55
C CYS A 30 5.78 -0.59 6.27
N ARG A 31 5.73 -1.77 5.67
CA ARG A 31 6.41 -2.93 6.24
C ARG A 31 7.90 -2.79 6.03
N LYS A 32 8.69 -3.31 6.97
CA LYS A 32 10.15 -3.40 6.79
C LYS A 32 10.55 -4.22 5.55
N ALA A 33 9.73 -5.17 5.12
CA ALA A 33 9.96 -5.94 3.89
C ALA A 33 9.81 -5.10 2.61
N ASP A 34 9.05 -4.01 2.67
CA ASP A 34 8.77 -3.11 1.55
C ASP A 34 9.69 -1.87 1.55
N LEU A 35 10.69 -1.82 2.43
CA LEU A 35 11.66 -0.72 2.50
C LEU A 35 12.36 -0.52 1.17
N GLY A 36 12.29 0.69 0.64
CA GLY A 36 12.82 1.06 -0.67
C GLY A 36 11.91 0.72 -1.85
N ARG A 37 10.73 0.13 -1.61
CA ARG A 37 9.72 -0.09 -2.66
C ARG A 37 8.80 1.10 -2.83
N SER A 38 8.15 1.12 -3.98
CA SER A 38 7.08 2.06 -4.33
C SER A 38 5.78 1.32 -4.60
N THR A 39 4.65 1.97 -4.32
CA THR A 39 3.32 1.48 -4.68
C THR A 39 2.43 2.66 -5.04
N HIS A 40 1.32 2.44 -5.74
CA HIS A 40 0.27 3.44 -5.80
C HIS A 40 -0.49 3.45 -4.47
N ALA A 41 -0.75 4.66 -3.98
CA ALA A 41 -1.62 4.90 -2.84
C ALA A 41 -3.09 4.81 -3.26
N GLY A 42 -3.99 4.74 -2.27
CA GLY A 42 -5.44 4.71 -2.53
C GLY A 42 -5.99 5.92 -3.30
N ASN A 43 -5.23 7.01 -3.39
CA ASN A 43 -5.52 8.19 -4.20
C ASN A 43 -4.93 8.13 -5.63
N GLY A 44 -4.32 7.01 -6.02
CA GLY A 44 -3.67 6.81 -7.33
C GLY A 44 -2.30 7.46 -7.49
N ARG A 45 -1.73 8.08 -6.43
CA ARG A 45 -0.38 8.66 -6.47
C ARG A 45 0.65 7.63 -6.06
N ILE A 46 1.84 7.66 -6.68
CA ILE A 46 2.95 6.82 -6.23
C ILE A 46 3.45 7.32 -4.88
N ILE A 47 3.69 6.36 -3.99
CA ILE A 47 4.31 6.55 -2.68
C ILE A 47 5.50 5.60 -2.54
N TYR A 48 6.53 6.04 -1.83
CA TYR A 48 7.76 5.31 -1.57
C TYR A 48 7.89 4.99 -0.09
N CYS A 49 8.19 3.74 0.22
CA CYS A 49 8.46 3.30 1.58
C CYS A 49 9.90 3.66 1.93
N ARG A 50 10.07 4.66 2.79
CA ARG A 50 11.39 5.10 3.27
C ARG A 50 11.47 4.96 4.78
N LEU A 51 12.69 4.74 5.28
CA LEU A 51 12.92 4.69 6.72
C LEU A 51 12.80 6.11 7.30
N ASP A 52 11.77 6.33 8.12
CA ASP A 52 11.52 7.60 8.82
C ASP A 52 11.89 7.41 10.30
N GLY A 53 13.17 7.64 10.61
CA GLY A 53 13.75 7.34 11.93
C GLY A 53 13.79 5.84 12.23
N SER A 54 12.97 5.38 13.18
CA SER A 54 12.97 3.98 13.62
C SER A 54 12.01 3.07 12.84
N GLN A 55 11.03 3.65 12.13
CA GLN A 55 9.98 2.89 11.48
C GLN A 55 9.73 3.40 10.07
N PRO A 56 9.66 2.52 9.07
CA PRO A 56 9.53 2.98 7.70
C PRO A 56 8.10 3.44 7.44
N ARG A 57 7.98 4.51 6.66
CA ARG A 57 6.72 5.15 6.27
C ARG A 57 6.64 5.35 4.78
N TRP A 58 5.43 5.25 4.29
CA TRP A 58 5.06 5.68 2.94
C TRP A 58 5.14 7.20 2.86
N GLN A 59 5.96 7.69 1.95
CA GLN A 59 6.15 9.11 1.65
C GLN A 59 5.87 9.33 0.16
N TYR A 60 5.72 10.58 -0.25
CA TYR A 60 5.70 10.91 -1.68
C TYR A 60 7.10 10.86 -2.29
#